data_AF-A0A812I1P6-F1
#
_entry.id   AF-A0A812I1P6-F1
#
_cell.length_a   1.000
_cell.length_b   1.000
_cell.length_c   1.000
_cell.angle_alpha   90.00
_cell.angle_beta   90.00
_cell.angle_gamma   90.00
#
_symmetry.space_group_name_H-M   'P 1'
#
loop_
_entity.id
_entity.type
_entity.pdbx_description
1 polymer ?
#
loop_
_entity_poly.entity_id
_entity_poly.type
_entity_poly.pdbx_seq_one_letter_code
_entity_poly.pdbx_strand_id
1 'polypeptide(L)'
;MSVSAEEVAKHNTDKDCWVIVGDQVLDVTEFLSEHPGGKKSIMMFAGKDATEEFDMLHDRKVIKKYGLDEVIQRCKCLSLCCALPLDPEPQSQKSPPSQSPEFGKQCPAVPLVCSVCGSSRYDLALIHCLSFCAMSVSAEEVAKHNTDKDCWVIVGDQVLDVTEFLSEHPGGKKSIMMFAGKDATEEFDMLHDRKVIKKYGLDEGTVVLKGTIKK
;
A
#
# COMPACT_ATOMS: atom_id res chain seq x y z
N MET A 1 6.59 -32.86 15.64
CA MET A 1 6.31 -31.87 16.70
C MET A 1 4.93 -31.25 16.43
N SER A 2 4.21 -30.65 17.36
CA SER A 2 3.09 -29.74 17.05
C SER A 2 3.12 -28.63 18.08
N VAL A 3 3.22 -27.37 17.65
CA VAL A 3 3.23 -26.21 18.53
C VAL A 3 1.78 -25.89 18.92
N SER A 4 1.53 -25.59 20.21
CA SER A 4 0.22 -25.14 20.70
C SER A 4 0.15 -23.61 20.67
N ALA A 5 -1.05 -23.04 20.56
CA ALA A 5 -1.24 -21.59 20.61
C ALA A 5 -0.71 -20.95 21.91
N GLU A 6 -0.74 -21.71 23.01
CA GLU A 6 -0.20 -21.29 24.31
C GLU A 6 1.33 -21.14 24.28
N GLU A 7 2.02 -21.97 23.50
CA GLU A 7 3.45 -21.84 23.30
C GLU A 7 3.75 -20.60 22.45
N VAL A 8 3.02 -20.42 21.35
CA VAL A 8 3.15 -19.23 20.47
C VAL A 8 3.00 -17.94 21.27
N ALA A 9 2.07 -17.89 22.23
CA ALA A 9 1.84 -16.71 23.07
C ALA A 9 3.05 -16.25 23.90
N LYS A 10 4.04 -17.12 24.13
CA LYS A 10 5.30 -16.77 24.82
C LYS A 10 6.25 -15.96 23.93
N HIS A 11 6.14 -16.10 22.61
CA HIS A 11 6.98 -15.48 21.61
C HIS A 11 6.34 -14.19 21.09
N ASN A 12 6.29 -13.17 21.98
CA ASN A 12 5.60 -11.90 21.74
C ASN A 12 6.52 -10.66 21.81
N THR A 13 7.84 -10.87 21.71
CA THR A 13 8.83 -9.80 21.84
C THR A 13 9.50 -9.50 20.51
N ASP A 14 10.16 -8.36 20.42
CA ASP A 14 10.73 -7.90 19.15
C ASP A 14 11.99 -8.65 18.70
N LYS A 15 12.54 -9.48 19.59
CA LYS A 15 13.66 -10.39 19.35
C LYS A 15 13.23 -11.86 19.36
N ASP A 16 11.94 -12.12 19.55
CA ASP A 16 11.35 -13.45 19.62
C ASP A 16 9.84 -13.32 19.37
N CYS A 17 9.46 -13.28 18.09
CA CYS A 17 8.12 -12.97 17.61
C CYS A 17 7.60 -14.08 16.70
N TRP A 18 6.59 -14.80 17.17
CA TRP A 18 5.90 -15.81 16.38
C TRP A 18 4.46 -15.40 16.08
N VAL A 19 3.97 -15.78 14.91
CA VAL A 19 2.59 -15.52 14.49
C VAL A 19 1.99 -16.77 13.88
N ILE A 20 0.69 -16.97 14.06
CA ILE A 20 -0.05 -18.06 13.41
C ILE A 20 -0.72 -17.51 12.16
N VAL A 21 -0.47 -18.15 11.02
CA VAL A 21 -1.11 -17.84 9.74
C VAL A 21 -1.67 -19.14 9.14
N GLY A 22 -2.98 -19.26 9.16
CA GLY A 22 -3.72 -20.49 8.92
C GLY A 22 -3.32 -21.57 9.91
N ASP A 23 -2.83 -22.68 9.38
CA ASP A 23 -2.43 -23.84 10.18
C ASP A 23 -0.92 -23.84 10.50
N GLN A 24 -0.21 -22.74 10.24
CA GLN A 24 1.24 -22.67 10.33
C GLN A 24 1.67 -21.65 11.38
N VAL A 25 2.62 -22.03 12.24
CA VAL A 25 3.33 -21.10 13.13
C VAL A 25 4.60 -20.64 12.40
N LEU A 26 4.75 -19.32 12.25
CA LEU A 26 5.85 -18.67 11.56
C LEU A 26 6.68 -17.87 12.57
N ASP A 27 8.00 -18.07 12.56
CA ASP A 27 8.92 -17.17 13.23
C ASP A 27 9.21 -15.97 12.31
N VAL A 28 8.82 -14.78 12.74
CA VAL A 28 8.95 -13.54 11.97
C VAL A 28 9.98 -12.60 12.58
N THR A 29 10.77 -13.05 13.56
CA THR A 29 11.73 -12.24 14.32
C THR A 29 12.69 -11.45 13.43
N GLU A 30 13.38 -12.14 12.51
CA GLU A 30 14.31 -11.52 11.56
C GLU A 30 13.55 -10.66 10.52
N PHE A 31 12.33 -11.07 10.17
CA PHE A 31 11.51 -10.41 9.16
C PHE A 31 10.84 -9.12 9.66
N LEU A 32 10.75 -8.89 10.98
CA LEU A 32 10.14 -7.70 11.56
C LEU A 32 10.66 -6.38 10.96
N SER A 33 11.95 -6.31 10.66
CA SER A 33 12.58 -5.09 10.12
C SER A 33 12.48 -4.98 8.60
N GLU A 34 12.35 -6.11 7.91
CA GLU A 34 12.30 -6.21 6.44
C GLU A 34 10.86 -6.22 5.91
N HIS A 35 9.86 -6.33 6.79
CA HIS A 35 8.46 -6.33 6.43
C HIS A 35 8.06 -5.03 5.72
N PRO A 36 7.51 -5.09 4.48
CA PRO A 36 7.12 -3.88 3.73
C PRO A 36 6.04 -3.02 4.40
N GLY A 37 5.17 -3.61 5.22
CA GLY A 37 4.21 -2.87 6.07
C GLY A 37 4.83 -2.30 7.36
N GLY A 38 6.10 -2.60 7.62
CA GLY A 38 6.80 -2.17 8.82
C GLY A 38 6.58 -3.10 10.02
N LYS A 39 7.46 -2.94 11.02
CA LYS A 39 7.56 -3.79 12.21
C LYS A 39 6.30 -3.78 13.08
N LYS A 40 5.66 -2.60 13.21
CA LYS A 40 4.54 -2.40 14.14
C LYS A 40 3.33 -3.27 13.79
N SER A 41 3.08 -3.47 12.50
CA SER A 41 1.90 -4.21 12.02
C SER A 41 1.96 -5.68 12.39
N ILE A 42 3.16 -6.29 12.36
CA ILE A 42 3.37 -7.66 12.83
C ILE A 42 3.34 -7.70 14.36
N MET A 43 3.93 -6.70 15.03
CA MET A 43 4.03 -6.67 16.50
C MET A 43 2.66 -6.65 17.21
N MET A 44 1.61 -6.12 16.57
CA MET A 44 0.24 -6.15 17.11
C MET A 44 -0.30 -7.58 17.30
N PHE A 45 0.19 -8.51 16.49
CA PHE A 45 -0.22 -9.91 16.47
C PHE A 45 0.88 -10.86 16.95
N ALA A 46 1.95 -10.33 17.56
CA ALA A 46 3.01 -11.15 18.14
C ALA A 46 2.44 -12.10 19.21
N GLY A 47 2.71 -13.39 19.06
CA GLY A 47 2.20 -14.46 19.90
C GLY A 47 0.71 -14.79 19.69
N LYS A 48 0.10 -14.35 18.58
CA LYS A 48 -1.34 -14.55 18.28
C LYS A 48 -1.57 -15.14 16.89
N ASP A 49 -2.83 -15.49 16.65
CA ASP A 49 -3.35 -15.81 15.33
C ASP A 49 -3.65 -14.54 14.56
N ALA A 50 -3.00 -14.40 13.40
CA ALA A 50 -3.12 -13.29 12.47
C ALA A 50 -3.69 -13.75 11.12
N THR A 51 -4.31 -14.93 11.05
CA THR A 51 -4.76 -15.55 9.80
C THR A 51 -5.70 -14.66 9.02
N GLU A 52 -6.69 -14.06 9.68
CA GLU A 52 -7.70 -13.23 9.03
C GLU A 52 -7.06 -11.96 8.48
N GLU A 53 -6.29 -11.25 9.30
CA GLU A 53 -5.60 -10.03 8.88
C GLU A 53 -4.55 -10.30 7.81
N PHE A 54 -3.84 -11.42 7.90
CA PHE A 54 -2.90 -11.84 6.88
C PHE A 54 -3.60 -12.13 5.57
N ASP A 55 -4.69 -12.92 5.56
CA ASP A 55 -5.41 -13.27 4.32
C ASP A 55 -6.14 -12.07 3.69
N MET A 56 -6.50 -11.06 4.49
CA MET A 56 -7.10 -9.82 3.99
C MET A 56 -6.09 -8.93 3.28
N LEU A 57 -4.84 -8.94 3.72
CA LEU A 57 -3.79 -8.05 3.22
C LEU A 57 -2.83 -8.78 2.26
N HIS A 58 -2.60 -10.07 2.42
CA HIS A 58 -1.55 -10.80 1.73
C HIS A 58 -2.06 -12.11 1.13
N ASP A 59 -1.57 -12.46 -0.06
CA ASP A 59 -1.72 -13.81 -0.59
C ASP A 59 -0.72 -14.74 0.10
N ARG A 60 -1.15 -15.93 0.54
CA ARG A 60 -0.31 -16.94 1.19
C ARG A 60 0.95 -17.34 0.41
N LYS A 61 1.01 -17.06 -0.89
CA LYS A 61 2.22 -17.22 -1.70
C LYS A 61 3.39 -16.35 -1.24
N VAL A 62 3.14 -15.20 -0.60
CA VAL A 62 4.23 -14.32 -0.16
C VAL A 62 5.09 -14.97 0.93
N ILE A 63 4.50 -15.85 1.76
CA ILE A 63 5.22 -16.62 2.80
C ILE A 63 6.36 -17.42 2.17
N LYS A 64 6.08 -18.09 1.05
CA LYS A 64 7.09 -18.85 0.28
C LYS A 64 8.11 -17.98 -0.42
N LYS A 65 7.72 -16.78 -0.85
CA LYS A 65 8.60 -15.84 -1.58
C LYS A 65 9.65 -15.23 -0.64
N TYR A 66 9.26 -14.89 0.58
CA TYR A 66 10.16 -14.30 1.57
C TYR A 66 10.92 -15.34 2.40
N GLY A 67 10.81 -16.62 2.05
CA GLY A 67 11.62 -17.67 2.67
C GLY A 67 11.39 -17.79 4.18
N LEU A 68 10.16 -17.58 4.65
CA LEU A 68 9.76 -18.01 5.99
C LEU A 68 9.66 -19.53 5.98
N ASP A 69 10.80 -20.20 5.83
CA ASP A 69 10.96 -21.64 5.71
C ASP A 69 10.89 -22.35 7.08
N GLU A 70 10.94 -21.61 8.19
CA GLU A 70 10.81 -22.20 9.53
C GLU A 70 9.36 -22.22 10.02
N VAL A 71 8.59 -23.08 9.36
CA VAL A 71 7.35 -23.62 9.94
C VAL A 71 7.76 -24.45 11.16
N ILE A 72 7.70 -23.86 12.34
CA ILE A 72 8.09 -24.55 13.59
C ILE A 72 7.22 -25.80 13.78
N GLN A 73 5.93 -25.72 13.43
CA GLN A 73 5.10 -26.87 13.01
C GLN A 73 3.68 -26.49 12.59
N ARG A 74 2.98 -27.48 12.02
CA ARG A 74 1.56 -27.42 11.69
C ARG A 74 0.73 -27.54 12.98
N CYS A 75 -0.08 -26.53 13.27
CA CYS A 75 -1.01 -26.53 14.39
C CYS A 75 -2.04 -27.65 14.17
N LYS A 76 -2.23 -28.52 15.16
CA LYS A 76 -3.31 -29.51 15.15
C LYS A 76 -4.47 -28.95 15.94
N CYS A 77 -5.18 -27.99 15.35
CA CYS A 77 -6.54 -27.72 15.79
C CYS A 77 -7.46 -28.81 15.22
N LEU A 78 -8.34 -29.30 16.08
CA LEU A 78 -9.14 -30.50 15.95
C LEU A 78 -10.18 -30.38 14.81
N SER A 79 -10.40 -31.49 14.12
CA SER A 79 -11.49 -31.78 13.14
C SER A 79 -12.79 -31.00 13.42
N LEU A 80 -13.56 -30.51 12.44
CA LEU A 80 -14.19 -31.28 11.36
C LEU A 80 -15.14 -30.35 10.55
N CYS A 81 -14.87 -30.08 9.26
CA CYS A 81 -15.89 -30.10 8.19
C CYS A 81 -15.30 -29.75 6.80
N CYS A 82 -15.64 -30.62 5.83
CA CYS A 82 -15.57 -30.42 4.37
C CYS A 82 -14.20 -30.47 3.69
N ALA A 83 -13.72 -31.70 3.55
CA ALA A 83 -12.88 -32.14 2.44
C ALA A 83 -13.55 -31.90 1.09
N LEU A 84 -12.83 -31.35 0.11
CA LEU A 84 -13.02 -31.63 -1.33
C LEU A 84 -11.67 -31.53 -2.08
N PRO A 85 -11.46 -32.36 -3.11
CA PRO A 85 -10.15 -32.70 -3.64
C PRO A 85 -9.59 -31.68 -4.65
N LEU A 86 -8.26 -31.58 -4.61
CA LEU A 86 -7.40 -30.92 -5.58
C LEU A 86 -7.50 -31.61 -6.94
N ASP A 87 -7.57 -30.83 -8.01
CA ASP A 87 -7.19 -31.24 -9.35
C ASP A 87 -6.80 -29.99 -10.19
N PRO A 88 -6.03 -30.16 -11.28
CA PRO A 88 -4.77 -29.45 -11.47
C PRO A 88 -4.83 -28.24 -12.43
N GLU A 89 -3.72 -27.50 -12.44
CA GLU A 89 -3.39 -26.41 -13.38
C GLU A 89 -3.74 -26.73 -14.85
N PRO A 90 -3.91 -25.67 -15.67
CA PRO A 90 -3.27 -25.71 -16.97
C PRO A 90 -2.41 -24.47 -17.25
N GLN A 91 -1.20 -24.76 -17.71
CA GLN A 91 -0.26 -23.84 -18.34
C GLN A 91 -0.71 -23.49 -19.77
N SER A 92 -0.10 -22.40 -20.28
CA SER A 92 0.34 -22.19 -21.68
C SER A 92 -0.61 -21.41 -22.61
N GLN A 93 -0.23 -20.47 -23.51
CA GLN A 93 0.99 -19.72 -23.91
C GLN A 93 0.56 -18.72 -25.04
N LYS A 94 1.20 -17.52 -25.09
CA LYS A 94 1.67 -16.70 -26.25
C LYS A 94 0.67 -16.32 -27.40
N SER A 95 0.66 -15.10 -27.96
CA SER A 95 1.74 -14.42 -28.73
C SER A 95 1.32 -12.99 -29.23
N PRO A 96 2.24 -12.15 -29.77
CA PRO A 96 2.13 -10.68 -30.10
C PRO A 96 1.95 -10.43 -31.63
N PRO A 97 2.26 -9.27 -32.30
CA PRO A 97 2.71 -7.91 -31.90
C PRO A 97 2.00 -6.71 -32.62
N SER A 98 2.32 -5.45 -32.27
CA SER A 98 2.49 -4.30 -33.21
C SER A 98 2.79 -3.03 -32.40
N GLN A 99 4.05 -2.57 -32.41
CA GLN A 99 4.63 -1.54 -33.28
C GLN A 99 4.18 -0.10 -32.97
N SER A 100 5.20 0.71 -32.70
CA SER A 100 5.25 2.14 -32.42
C SER A 100 4.75 3.02 -33.59
N PRO A 101 4.62 4.33 -33.36
CA PRO A 101 5.72 5.21 -33.75
C PRO A 101 6.02 6.36 -32.77
N GLU A 102 7.29 6.78 -32.78
CA GLU A 102 7.76 8.06 -32.27
C GLU A 102 6.99 9.24 -32.88
N PHE A 103 6.80 10.33 -32.13
CA PHE A 103 7.06 11.69 -32.64
C PHE A 103 7.16 12.67 -31.47
N GLY A 104 8.34 13.28 -31.30
CA GLY A 104 8.51 14.41 -30.39
C GLY A 104 7.74 15.65 -30.88
N LYS A 105 7.54 16.59 -29.96
CA LYS A 105 7.87 18.02 -30.15
C LYS A 105 7.49 18.84 -28.92
N GLN A 106 8.42 19.73 -28.61
CA GLN A 106 8.38 20.88 -27.73
C GLN A 106 7.03 21.63 -27.70
N CYS A 107 6.80 22.26 -26.53
CA CYS A 107 5.82 23.29 -26.18
C CYS A 107 5.44 24.28 -27.30
N PRO A 108 4.30 24.98 -27.12
CA PRO A 108 4.37 26.43 -27.11
C PRO A 108 3.70 27.05 -25.88
N ALA A 109 4.43 27.99 -25.29
CA ALA A 109 3.91 29.01 -24.40
C ALA A 109 3.00 29.96 -25.20
N VAL A 110 1.84 30.31 -24.64
CA VAL A 110 1.02 31.44 -25.10
C VAL A 110 0.52 32.17 -23.86
N PRO A 111 0.62 33.51 -23.79
CA PRO A 111 0.59 34.25 -22.54
C PRO A 111 -0.83 34.59 -22.11
N LEU A 112 -1.14 34.43 -20.83
CA LEU A 112 -2.30 35.07 -20.21
C LEU A 112 -1.81 36.25 -19.36
N VAL A 113 -2.08 37.44 -19.87
CA VAL A 113 -1.75 38.71 -19.24
C VAL A 113 -2.73 38.97 -18.09
N CYS A 114 -2.21 39.28 -16.90
CA CYS A 114 -3.02 39.76 -15.78
C CYS A 114 -3.15 41.28 -15.87
N SER A 115 -4.35 41.76 -16.18
CA SER A 115 -4.67 43.17 -16.45
C SER A 115 -4.74 44.07 -15.19
N VAL A 116 -4.12 43.69 -14.07
CA VAL A 116 -4.40 44.32 -12.76
C VAL A 116 -3.26 45.18 -12.19
N CYS A 117 -1.98 44.97 -12.50
CA CYS A 117 -0.92 45.77 -11.88
C CYS A 117 0.11 46.27 -12.89
N GLY A 118 -0.16 47.45 -13.44
CA GLY A 118 0.81 48.23 -14.21
C GLY A 118 1.94 48.79 -13.34
N SER A 119 2.82 47.92 -12.84
CA SER A 119 4.01 48.35 -12.09
C SER A 119 5.26 47.70 -12.66
N SER A 120 6.01 48.54 -13.39
CA SER A 120 7.38 48.31 -13.80
C SER A 120 8.28 48.24 -12.56
N ARG A 121 8.90 47.07 -12.35
CA ARG A 121 10.35 46.90 -12.16
C ARG A 121 10.66 45.44 -11.81
N TYR A 122 11.72 44.96 -12.44
CA TYR A 122 12.22 43.60 -12.36
C TYR A 122 12.77 43.31 -10.96
N ASP A 123 12.12 42.41 -10.22
CA ASP A 123 12.76 41.71 -9.11
C ASP A 123 12.59 40.20 -9.32
N LEU A 124 13.74 39.53 -9.40
CA LEU A 124 13.91 38.09 -9.65
C LEU A 124 13.38 37.19 -8.52
N ALA A 125 12.45 37.67 -7.71
CA ALA A 125 11.91 37.00 -6.52
C ALA A 125 10.44 36.56 -6.68
N LEU A 126 9.99 36.30 -7.91
CA LEU A 126 8.60 35.93 -8.22
C LEU A 126 8.40 34.50 -8.77
N ILE A 127 9.47 33.72 -8.96
CA ILE A 127 9.37 32.30 -9.37
C ILE A 127 9.23 31.37 -8.15
N HIS A 128 9.58 31.82 -6.94
CA HIS A 128 9.41 31.05 -5.70
C HIS A 128 8.16 31.39 -4.89
N CYS A 129 7.33 32.33 -5.33
CA CYS A 129 6.15 32.77 -4.56
C CYS A 129 4.80 32.34 -5.18
N LEU A 130 4.77 31.87 -6.44
CA LEU A 130 3.56 31.42 -7.14
C LEU A 130 3.44 29.89 -7.29
N SER A 131 4.46 29.10 -6.92
CA SER A 131 4.45 27.63 -7.06
C SER A 131 4.01 26.88 -5.80
N PHE A 132 3.69 27.58 -4.72
CA PHE A 132 3.25 26.99 -3.44
C PHE A 132 1.92 27.56 -2.95
N CYS A 133 1.14 28.16 -3.85
CA CYS A 133 -0.18 28.67 -3.54
C CYS A 133 -1.22 27.53 -3.64
N ALA A 134 -1.45 26.87 -2.51
CA ALA A 134 -2.67 26.15 -2.16
C ALA A 134 -3.20 25.09 -3.15
N MET A 135 -2.55 23.92 -3.22
CA MET A 135 -3.24 22.68 -3.62
C MET A 135 -4.07 22.15 -2.44
N SER A 136 -4.96 22.97 -1.87
CA SER A 136 -5.86 22.50 -0.81
C SER A 136 -7.07 21.83 -1.43
N VAL A 137 -7.27 20.54 -1.14
CA VAL A 137 -8.39 19.73 -1.63
C VAL A 137 -9.38 19.53 -0.48
N SER A 138 -10.69 19.66 -0.73
CA SER A 138 -11.71 19.43 0.31
C SER A 138 -12.06 17.95 0.42
N ALA A 139 -12.51 17.51 1.60
CA ALA A 139 -12.96 16.12 1.80
C ALA A 139 -14.12 15.74 0.87
N GLU A 140 -15.02 16.68 0.55
CA GLU A 140 -16.14 16.39 -0.35
C GLU A 140 -15.67 16.14 -1.79
N GLU A 141 -14.58 16.77 -2.21
CA GLU A 141 -13.99 16.49 -3.51
C GLU A 141 -13.39 15.09 -3.53
N VAL A 142 -12.59 14.74 -2.50
CA VAL A 142 -11.98 13.40 -2.38
C VAL A 142 -13.04 12.31 -2.42
N ALA A 143 -14.21 12.51 -1.79
CA ALA A 143 -15.31 11.55 -1.76
C ALA A 143 -15.87 11.19 -3.15
N LYS A 144 -15.66 12.02 -4.18
CA LYS A 144 -16.07 11.72 -5.57
C LYS A 144 -15.18 10.69 -6.25
N HIS A 145 -13.94 10.53 -5.76
CA HIS A 145 -12.92 9.66 -6.34
C HIS A 145 -12.88 8.32 -5.59
N ASN A 146 -13.94 7.54 -5.76
CA ASN A 146 -14.15 6.28 -5.05
C ASN A 146 -14.25 5.05 -5.98
N THR A 147 -13.72 5.14 -7.20
CA THR A 147 -13.81 4.08 -8.21
C THR A 147 -12.46 3.45 -8.48
N ASP A 148 -12.44 2.28 -9.10
CA ASP A 148 -11.20 1.56 -9.35
C ASP A 148 -10.30 2.16 -10.43
N LYS A 149 -10.84 3.10 -11.21
CA LYS A 149 -10.12 3.88 -12.22
C LYS A 149 -9.89 5.32 -11.79
N ASP A 150 -10.35 5.69 -10.60
CA ASP A 150 -10.24 7.02 -10.03
C ASP A 150 -10.44 6.92 -8.51
N CYS A 151 -9.34 6.60 -7.83
CA CYS A 151 -9.30 6.29 -6.41
C CYS A 151 -8.36 7.24 -5.67
N TRP A 152 -8.93 8.12 -4.86
CA TRP A 152 -8.16 9.02 -4.00
C TRP A 152 -8.32 8.63 -2.55
N VAL A 153 -7.24 8.75 -1.79
CA VAL A 153 -7.22 8.43 -0.36
C VAL A 153 -6.51 9.55 0.38
N ILE A 154 -7.01 9.89 1.56
CA ILE A 154 -6.36 10.86 2.45
C ILE A 154 -5.47 10.08 3.42
N VAL A 155 -4.19 10.42 3.46
CA VAL A 155 -3.25 9.88 4.45
C VAL A 155 -2.53 11.04 5.15
N GLY A 156 -2.79 11.18 6.44
CA GLY A 156 -2.41 12.34 7.25
C GLY A 156 -3.16 13.59 6.81
N ASP A 157 -2.41 14.47 6.16
CA ASP A 157 -2.91 15.73 5.60
C ASP A 157 -2.78 15.76 4.08
N GLN A 158 -2.38 14.65 3.44
CA GLN A 158 -2.11 14.57 2.01
C GLN A 158 -3.23 13.82 1.29
N VAL A 159 -3.65 14.36 0.14
CA VAL A 159 -4.58 13.70 -0.77
C VAL A 159 -3.78 13.05 -1.88
N LEU A 160 -3.83 11.72 -1.92
CA LEU A 160 -3.05 10.88 -2.82
C LEU A 160 -3.98 10.17 -3.80
N ASP A 161 -3.66 10.27 -5.08
CA ASP A 161 -4.28 9.48 -6.14
C ASP A 161 -3.49 8.19 -6.28
N VAL A 162 -4.13 7.08 -5.95
CA VAL A 162 -3.54 5.74 -5.86
C VAL A 162 -4.05 4.81 -6.96
N THR A 163 -4.69 5.37 -7.99
CA THR A 163 -5.34 4.62 -9.07
C THR A 163 -4.41 3.60 -9.73
N GLU A 164 -3.22 4.03 -10.16
CA GLU A 164 -2.23 3.16 -10.80
C GLU A 164 -1.61 2.18 -9.79
N PHE A 165 -1.55 2.55 -8.52
CA PHE A 165 -0.98 1.72 -7.45
C PHE A 165 -1.93 0.60 -6.98
N LEU A 166 -3.22 0.65 -7.29
CA LEU A 166 -4.21 -0.34 -6.83
C LEU A 166 -3.83 -1.79 -7.15
N SER A 167 -3.24 -2.03 -8.32
CA SER A 167 -2.83 -3.37 -8.77
C SER A 167 -1.47 -3.80 -8.23
N GLU A 168 -0.59 -2.83 -7.96
CA GLU A 168 0.78 -3.06 -7.47
C GLU A 168 0.86 -3.11 -5.94
N HIS A 169 -0.21 -2.72 -5.25
CA HIS A 169 -0.27 -2.73 -3.79
C HIS A 169 -0.05 -4.14 -3.23
N PRO A 170 1.02 -4.37 -2.42
CA PRO A 170 1.30 -5.67 -1.81
C PRO A 170 0.17 -6.17 -0.91
N GLY A 171 -0.57 -5.21 -0.32
CA GLY A 171 -1.75 -5.43 0.52
C GLY A 171 -3.03 -5.82 -0.25
N GLY A 172 -2.96 -5.92 -1.58
CA GLY A 172 -4.10 -6.14 -2.48
C GLY A 172 -4.96 -4.91 -2.74
N LYS A 173 -5.64 -4.90 -3.90
CA LYS A 173 -6.54 -3.81 -4.35
C LYS A 173 -7.70 -3.54 -3.39
N LYS A 174 -8.28 -4.60 -2.81
CA LYS A 174 -9.47 -4.50 -1.96
C LYS A 174 -9.22 -3.67 -0.70
N SER A 175 -8.02 -3.77 -0.13
CA SER A 175 -7.63 -3.07 1.09
C SER A 175 -7.66 -1.56 0.90
N ILE A 176 -7.17 -1.05 -0.23
CA ILE A 176 -7.25 0.37 -0.58
C ILE A 176 -8.68 0.77 -0.95
N MET A 177 -9.38 -0.08 -1.69
CA MET A 177 -10.74 0.21 -2.19
C MET A 177 -11.76 0.46 -1.06
N MET A 178 -11.59 -0.14 0.12
CA MET A 178 -12.45 0.12 1.29
C MET A 178 -12.41 1.58 1.76
N PHE A 179 -11.29 2.26 1.50
CA PHE A 179 -11.03 3.65 1.88
C PHE A 179 -11.00 4.60 0.68
N ALA A 180 -11.45 4.15 -0.49
CA ALA A 180 -11.55 5.00 -1.67
C ALA A 180 -12.50 6.19 -1.39
N GLY A 181 -12.00 7.40 -1.58
CA GLY A 181 -12.69 8.65 -1.29
C GLY A 181 -12.78 9.00 0.20
N LYS A 182 -11.98 8.37 1.07
CA LYS A 182 -12.03 8.56 2.52
C LYS A 182 -10.65 8.85 3.12
N ASP A 183 -10.67 9.22 4.40
CA ASP A 183 -9.48 9.28 5.24
C ASP A 183 -9.12 7.89 5.76
N ALA A 184 -7.90 7.45 5.43
CA ALA A 184 -7.33 6.16 5.83
C ALA A 184 -6.11 6.37 6.73
N THR A 185 -5.94 7.56 7.33
CA THR A 185 -4.73 7.90 8.11
C THR A 185 -4.48 6.92 9.24
N GLU A 186 -5.52 6.56 10.00
CA GLU A 186 -5.38 5.70 11.16
C GLU A 186 -5.02 4.28 10.74
N GLU A 187 -5.74 3.71 9.78
CA GLU A 187 -5.48 2.36 9.26
C GLU A 187 -4.13 2.28 8.54
N PHE A 188 -3.77 3.33 7.81
CA PHE A 188 -2.46 3.43 7.19
C PHE A 188 -1.35 3.48 8.25
N ASP A 189 -1.45 4.34 9.27
CA ASP A 189 -0.41 4.48 10.30
C ASP A 189 -0.29 3.23 11.20
N MET A 190 -1.34 2.40 11.31
CA MET A 190 -1.29 1.10 11.98
C MET A 190 -0.59 0.03 11.15
N LEU A 191 -0.76 0.07 9.82
CA LEU A 191 -0.31 -0.99 8.91
C LEU A 191 0.95 -0.65 8.11
N HIS A 192 1.35 0.63 8.06
CA HIS A 192 2.42 1.14 7.19
C HIS A 192 3.11 2.36 7.81
N ASP A 193 4.43 2.44 7.63
CA ASP A 193 5.17 3.67 7.93
C ASP A 193 5.00 4.70 6.80
N ARG A 194 4.78 5.98 7.12
CA ARG A 194 4.63 7.08 6.13
C ARG A 194 5.77 7.23 5.11
N LYS A 195 6.92 6.60 5.35
CA LYS A 195 8.05 6.57 4.41
C LYS A 195 7.73 5.77 3.14
N VAL A 196 6.83 4.79 3.20
CA VAL A 196 6.52 3.93 2.04
C VAL A 196 5.84 4.70 0.92
N ILE A 197 5.06 5.76 1.24
CA ILE A 197 4.42 6.63 0.25
C ILE A 197 5.45 7.35 -0.62
N LYS A 198 6.57 7.78 -0.03
CA LYS A 198 7.64 8.43 -0.80
C LYS A 198 8.34 7.43 -1.71
N LYS A 199 8.76 6.30 -1.14
CA LYS A 199 9.57 5.29 -1.83
C LYS A 199 8.84 4.57 -2.96
N TYR A 200 7.59 4.14 -2.72
CA TYR A 200 6.84 3.31 -3.66
C TYR A 200 5.71 4.06 -4.37
N GLY A 201 5.38 5.27 -3.90
CA GLY A 201 4.35 6.08 -4.51
C GLY A 201 4.93 7.21 -5.37
N LEU A 202 5.65 8.13 -4.73
CA LEU A 202 6.15 9.33 -5.39
C LEU A 202 7.38 9.05 -6.27
N ASP A 203 8.34 8.25 -5.77
CA ASP A 203 9.59 7.97 -6.48
C ASP A 203 9.38 7.00 -7.66
N GLU A 204 8.44 6.05 -7.54
CA GLU A 204 8.03 5.17 -8.65
C GLU A 204 7.00 5.83 -9.58
N GLY A 205 6.42 6.96 -9.20
CA GLY A 205 5.43 7.70 -9.98
C GLY A 205 4.06 7.04 -10.09
N THR A 206 3.79 6.01 -9.29
CA THR A 206 2.52 5.27 -9.24
C THR A 206 1.47 5.96 -8.38
N VAL A 207 1.89 6.87 -7.48
CA VAL A 207 1.00 7.66 -6.63
C VAL A 207 1.24 9.14 -6.88
N VAL A 208 0.17 9.89 -7.14
CA VAL A 208 0.25 11.32 -7.43
C VAL A 208 -0.30 12.13 -6.26
N LEU A 209 0.49 13.07 -5.74
CA LEU A 209 0.03 14.02 -4.73
C LEU A 209 -0.90 15.06 -5.39
N LYS A 210 -2.20 14.98 -5.11
CA LYS A 210 -3.21 15.94 -5.61
C LYS A 210 -3.28 17.20 -4.77
N GLY A 211 -2.89 17.11 -3.50
CA GLY A 211 -2.89 18.25 -2.61
C GLY A 211 -2.84 17.87 -1.14
N THR A 212 -3.22 18.82 -0.30
CA THR A 212 -3.31 18.64 1.15
C THR A 212 -4.67 19.08 1.67
N ILE A 213 -5.25 18.33 2.61
CA ILE A 213 -6.46 18.78 3.28
C ILE A 213 -6.10 19.68 4.47
N LYS A 214 -6.85 20.76 4.68
CA LYS A 214 -6.76 21.56 5.89
C LYS A 214 -7.85 21.08 6.85
N LYS A 215 -7.46 20.40 7.92
CA LYS A 215 -8.36 20.01 9.02
C LYS A 215 -8.60 21.19 9.95
#